data_AF-A0A7X8AVE4-F1
#
_entry.id   AF-A0A7X8AVE4-F1
#
_cell.length_a   1.000
_cell.length_b   1.000
_cell.length_c   1.000
_cell.angle_alpha   90.00
_cell.angle_beta   90.00
_cell.angle_gamma   90.00
#
_symmetry.space_group_name_H-M   'P 1'
#
loop_
_entity.id
_entity.type
_entity.pdbx_description
1 polymer ?
#
loop_
_entity_poly.entity_id
_entity_poly.type
_entity_poly.pdbx_seq_one_letter_code
_entity_poly.pdbx_strand_id
1 'polypeptide(L)'
;MTLPKSWAQLSQRTLVLQKITWDGKIDSATVDVPPARGPVLIAIDNADQAEESLTVTLEQKVRIDDTNASAQISEGDGVVTVTCDEPGPDGDKYGIKVVVPSVDEATDLDVVLEDDVIMVTLAMKADNDTFIPDDAKNTAALIAAAITGEDGVEDTGIPGFTAVASGVDSTPFTTDIDTVQFSGGSTDVYFPQYDAEGQELELTVAVEQQVIFGPFDYFPRFLGGRITLTAGDAPTDEDVTVVLVQEIGRG
;
A
#
# COMPACT_ATOMS: atom_id res chain seq x y z
N MET A 1 -0.32 32.94 -35.67
CA MET A 1 0.47 31.68 -35.62
C MET A 1 1.37 31.74 -34.39
N THR A 2 0.98 31.08 -33.32
CA THR A 2 1.82 30.90 -32.14
C THR A 2 2.69 29.67 -32.35
N LEU A 3 4.01 29.83 -32.21
CA LEU A 3 4.98 28.74 -32.28
C LEU A 3 4.64 27.63 -31.27
N PRO A 4 4.95 26.35 -31.55
CA PRO A 4 4.76 25.28 -30.58
C PRO A 4 5.58 25.57 -29.31
N LYS A 5 4.94 25.45 -28.14
CA LYS A 5 5.57 25.72 -26.84
C LYS A 5 6.66 24.67 -26.56
N SER A 6 7.78 25.09 -25.98
CA SER A 6 8.90 24.21 -25.65
C SER A 6 8.68 23.45 -24.34
N TRP A 7 9.41 22.34 -24.15
CA TRP A 7 9.38 21.52 -22.93
C TRP A 7 9.57 22.36 -21.65
N ALA A 8 10.49 23.33 -21.70
CA ALA A 8 10.77 24.25 -20.59
C ALA A 8 9.57 25.14 -20.21
N GLN A 9 8.68 25.48 -21.15
CA GLN A 9 7.48 26.27 -20.89
C GLN A 9 6.32 25.46 -20.29
N LEU A 10 6.36 24.12 -20.42
CA LEU A 10 5.35 23.24 -19.81
C LEU A 10 5.58 23.09 -18.29
N SER A 11 6.81 23.33 -17.81
CA SER A 11 7.22 23.17 -16.40
C SER A 11 6.57 24.11 -15.36
N GLN A 12 5.94 25.22 -15.78
CA GLN A 12 5.38 26.21 -14.84
C GLN A 12 4.00 25.86 -14.28
N ARG A 13 3.36 24.79 -14.77
CA ARG A 13 2.09 24.23 -14.25
C ARG A 13 2.08 22.70 -14.32
N THR A 14 3.25 22.10 -14.13
CA THR A 14 3.38 20.65 -14.01
C THR A 14 2.69 20.21 -12.72
N LEU A 15 1.66 19.38 -12.86
CA LEU A 15 1.00 18.72 -11.74
C LEU A 15 1.81 17.50 -11.30
N VAL A 16 2.34 16.76 -12.27
CA VAL A 16 3.13 15.55 -12.03
C VAL A 16 4.24 15.44 -13.07
N LEU A 17 5.42 15.03 -12.63
CA LEU A 17 6.49 14.49 -13.46
C LEU A 17 7.00 13.25 -12.75
N GLN A 18 6.72 12.07 -13.32
CA GLN A 18 7.09 10.79 -12.74
C GLN A 18 7.89 9.98 -13.76
N LYS A 19 9.01 9.43 -13.30
CA LYS A 19 9.79 8.44 -14.04
C LYS A 19 9.42 7.06 -13.48
N ILE A 20 8.95 6.18 -14.34
CA ILE A 20 8.67 4.78 -14.03
C ILE A 20 9.88 3.99 -14.53
N THR A 21 10.47 3.23 -13.63
CA THR A 21 11.51 2.25 -13.93
C THR A 21 10.89 0.89 -13.72
N TRP A 22 10.90 0.07 -14.77
CA TRP A 22 10.37 -1.28 -14.72
C TRP A 22 11.42 -2.23 -14.15
N ASP A 23 11.07 -3.49 -13.87
CA ASP A 23 11.98 -4.44 -13.21
C ASP A 23 11.92 -5.86 -13.79
N GLY A 24 11.25 -6.02 -14.94
CA GLY A 24 10.97 -7.30 -15.58
C GLY A 24 9.95 -8.17 -14.84
N LYS A 25 9.31 -7.65 -13.78
CA LYS A 25 8.32 -8.39 -12.96
C LYS A 25 6.99 -7.67 -12.87
N ILE A 26 6.99 -6.34 -12.76
CA ILE A 26 5.76 -5.55 -12.78
C ILE A 26 5.36 -5.22 -14.23
N ASP A 27 4.10 -5.45 -14.54
CA ASP A 27 3.47 -5.15 -15.83
C ASP A 27 2.61 -3.88 -15.77
N SER A 28 2.47 -3.28 -14.59
CA SER A 28 1.62 -2.14 -14.36
C SER A 28 2.23 -1.14 -13.39
N ALA A 29 1.98 0.15 -13.64
CA ALA A 29 2.43 1.25 -12.81
C ALA A 29 1.36 2.34 -12.73
N THR A 30 1.25 2.97 -11.56
CA THR A 30 0.26 4.02 -11.30
C THR A 30 0.93 5.37 -11.04
N VAL A 31 0.29 6.43 -11.52
CA VAL A 31 0.67 7.82 -11.30
C VAL A 31 -0.53 8.55 -10.71
N ASP A 32 -0.43 8.93 -9.43
CA ASP A 32 -1.47 9.74 -8.79
C ASP A 32 -1.30 11.21 -9.18
N VAL A 33 -2.41 11.82 -9.60
CA VAL A 33 -2.46 13.18 -10.11
C VAL A 33 -3.27 14.04 -9.15
N PRO A 34 -2.72 15.16 -8.64
CA PRO A 34 -3.46 16.04 -7.76
C PRO A 34 -4.63 16.72 -8.49
N PRO A 35 -5.62 17.26 -7.77
CA PRO A 35 -6.74 17.97 -8.39
C PRO A 35 -6.28 19.13 -9.28
N ALA A 36 -6.84 19.22 -10.49
CA ALA A 36 -6.59 20.31 -11.43
C ALA A 36 -7.76 21.30 -11.46
N ARG A 37 -7.46 22.58 -11.66
CA ARG A 37 -8.50 23.64 -11.79
C ARG A 37 -8.89 23.91 -13.24
N GLY A 38 -8.04 23.50 -14.17
CA GLY A 38 -8.19 23.68 -15.60
C GLY A 38 -8.04 22.36 -16.35
N PRO A 39 -8.20 22.38 -17.68
CA PRO A 39 -7.99 21.21 -18.51
C PRO A 39 -6.53 20.75 -18.41
N VAL A 40 -6.29 19.45 -18.46
CA VAL A 40 -4.91 18.90 -18.39
C VAL A 40 -4.46 18.27 -19.69
N LEU A 41 -3.16 18.34 -19.94
CA LEU A 41 -2.47 17.49 -20.92
C LEU A 41 -1.72 16.40 -20.17
N ILE A 42 -1.70 15.21 -20.75
CA ILE A 42 -0.93 14.08 -20.26
C ILE A 42 0.07 13.73 -21.36
N ALA A 43 1.35 13.95 -21.10
CA ALA A 43 2.44 13.55 -21.98
C ALA A 43 3.06 12.27 -21.43
N ILE A 44 3.19 11.26 -22.28
CA ILE A 44 3.84 9.99 -21.94
C ILE A 44 4.93 9.74 -22.96
N ASP A 45 6.14 9.51 -22.46
CA ASP A 45 7.33 9.12 -23.22
C ASP A 45 7.65 7.68 -22.85
N ASN A 46 7.26 6.75 -23.73
CA ASN A 46 7.64 5.35 -23.62
C ASN A 46 8.97 5.18 -24.37
N ALA A 47 10.06 5.13 -23.61
CA ALA A 47 11.41 5.41 -24.11
C ALA A 47 11.82 4.58 -25.34
N ASP A 48 12.89 5.04 -26.00
CA ASP A 48 13.53 4.41 -27.17
C ASP A 48 14.06 2.96 -26.94
N GLN A 49 13.92 2.39 -25.74
CA GLN A 49 14.25 0.99 -25.45
C GLN A 49 13.02 0.12 -25.17
N ALA A 50 11.85 0.72 -25.02
CA ALA A 50 10.64 0.04 -24.55
C ALA A 50 10.32 -1.18 -25.42
N GLU A 51 10.20 -2.35 -24.82
CA GLU A 51 9.86 -3.57 -25.57
C GLU A 51 8.35 -3.70 -25.81
N GLU A 52 7.55 -3.03 -24.98
CA GLU A 52 6.10 -3.19 -24.91
C GLU A 52 5.33 -1.89 -25.17
N SER A 53 4.16 -2.03 -25.80
CA SER A 53 3.18 -0.94 -25.86
C SER A 53 2.45 -0.83 -24.53
N LEU A 54 2.10 0.40 -24.15
CA LEU A 54 1.38 0.67 -22.90
C LEU A 54 -0.08 0.98 -23.20
N THR A 55 -0.97 0.29 -22.51
CA THR A 55 -2.37 0.69 -22.33
C THR A 55 -2.44 1.64 -21.16
N VAL A 56 -3.13 2.76 -21.34
CA VAL A 56 -3.22 3.84 -20.36
C VAL A 56 -4.69 4.07 -20.04
N THR A 57 -5.06 3.87 -18.78
CA THR A 57 -6.41 4.17 -18.27
C THR A 57 -6.35 5.35 -17.30
N LEU A 58 -7.46 6.07 -17.22
CA LEU A 58 -7.62 7.25 -16.38
C LEU A 58 -8.75 7.02 -15.39
N GLU A 59 -8.49 7.25 -14.11
CA GLU A 59 -9.50 7.09 -13.06
C GLU A 59 -9.60 8.31 -12.17
N GLN A 60 -10.81 8.80 -11.95
CA GLN A 60 -11.10 9.93 -11.08
C GLN A 60 -11.22 9.44 -9.64
N LYS A 61 -10.47 10.01 -8.70
CA LYS A 61 -10.71 9.75 -7.27
C LYS A 61 -12.01 10.43 -6.87
N VAL A 62 -12.98 9.63 -6.38
CA VAL A 62 -14.34 10.11 -6.07
C VAL A 62 -14.60 10.23 -4.58
N ARG A 63 -14.02 9.33 -3.77
CA ARG A 63 -14.08 9.37 -2.31
C ARG A 63 -12.93 8.58 -1.70
N ILE A 64 -12.72 8.79 -0.42
CA ILE A 64 -11.82 8.00 0.42
C ILE A 64 -12.73 7.41 1.49
N ASP A 65 -12.74 6.07 1.59
CA ASP A 65 -13.54 5.35 2.57
C ASP A 65 -12.64 4.99 3.75
N ASP A 66 -13.16 5.17 4.97
CA ASP A 66 -12.51 4.68 6.18
C ASP A 66 -12.57 3.15 6.19
N THR A 67 -11.41 2.52 6.35
CA THR A 67 -11.26 1.07 6.41
C THR A 67 -10.45 0.66 7.63
N ASN A 68 -10.48 -0.62 7.98
CA ASN A 68 -9.74 -1.10 9.14
C ASN A 68 -8.26 -1.29 8.78
N ALA A 69 -7.39 -0.58 9.51
CA ALA A 69 -5.95 -0.76 9.38
C ALA A 69 -5.52 -2.12 9.96
N SER A 70 -4.49 -2.73 9.37
CA SER A 70 -3.96 -4.01 9.84
C SER A 70 -2.45 -4.14 9.66
N ALA A 71 -1.86 -5.01 10.47
CA ALA A 71 -0.48 -5.45 10.34
C ALA A 71 -0.39 -6.97 10.45
N GLN A 72 0.67 -7.55 9.88
CA GLN A 72 0.91 -8.98 9.90
C GLN A 72 2.33 -9.27 10.41
N ILE A 73 2.43 -10.16 11.39
CA ILE A 73 3.68 -10.75 11.85
C ILE A 73 3.70 -12.24 11.48
N SER A 74 4.89 -12.77 11.21
CA SER A 74 5.05 -14.17 10.81
C SER A 74 6.39 -14.75 11.25
N GLU A 75 6.39 -16.01 11.68
CA GLU A 75 7.60 -16.82 11.86
C GLU A 75 7.33 -18.23 11.30
N GLY A 76 8.11 -18.65 10.29
CA GLY A 76 7.81 -19.87 9.53
C GLY A 76 6.41 -19.83 8.91
N ASP A 77 5.62 -20.87 9.18
CA ASP A 77 4.22 -20.95 8.73
C ASP A 77 3.24 -20.27 9.72
N GLY A 78 3.69 -19.86 10.91
CA GLY A 78 2.84 -19.19 11.90
C GLY A 78 2.62 -17.73 11.54
N VAL A 79 1.36 -17.32 11.31
CA VAL A 79 1.00 -15.95 10.92
C VAL A 79 -0.05 -15.40 11.86
N VAL A 80 0.14 -14.16 12.32
CA VAL A 80 -0.88 -13.38 13.06
C VAL A 80 -1.15 -12.10 12.29
N THR A 81 -2.42 -11.90 11.90
CA THR A 81 -2.91 -10.64 11.34
C THR A 81 -3.69 -9.92 12.42
N VAL A 82 -3.28 -8.70 12.75
CA VAL A 82 -3.95 -7.84 13.72
C VAL A 82 -4.64 -6.70 13.00
N THR A 83 -5.85 -6.38 13.42
CA THR A 83 -6.73 -5.38 12.81
C THR A 83 -7.20 -4.40 13.86
N CYS A 84 -7.13 -3.12 13.57
CA CYS A 84 -7.77 -2.07 14.38
C CYS A 84 -9.26 -2.08 14.07
N ASP A 85 -10.11 -2.23 15.09
CA ASP A 85 -11.56 -2.39 14.92
C ASP A 85 -12.26 -1.11 14.47
N GLU A 86 -11.72 0.05 14.84
CA GLU A 86 -12.21 1.35 14.39
C GLU A 86 -11.68 1.65 12.98
N PRO A 87 -12.57 1.79 11.98
CA PRO A 87 -12.14 2.19 10.64
C PRO A 87 -11.64 3.63 10.63
N GLY A 88 -10.61 3.90 9.84
CA GLY A 88 -10.10 5.25 9.62
C GLY A 88 -8.58 5.36 9.65
N PRO A 89 -8.04 6.52 9.26
CA PRO A 89 -6.59 6.74 9.11
C PRO A 89 -5.84 6.67 10.44
N ASP A 90 -6.54 6.87 11.56
CA ASP A 90 -5.95 6.76 12.90
C ASP A 90 -5.49 5.33 13.20
N GLY A 91 -6.00 4.31 12.50
CA GLY A 91 -5.51 2.95 12.60
C GLY A 91 -4.05 2.79 12.14
N ASP A 92 -3.59 3.63 11.20
CA ASP A 92 -2.23 3.55 10.62
C ASP A 92 -1.14 4.06 11.58
N LYS A 93 -1.51 4.66 12.72
CA LYS A 93 -0.55 5.08 13.75
C LYS A 93 -0.04 3.92 14.59
N TYR A 94 -0.76 2.79 14.58
CA TYR A 94 -0.45 1.65 15.44
C TYR A 94 0.62 0.76 14.82
N GLY A 95 1.32 0.01 15.68
CA GLY A 95 2.26 -1.02 15.27
C GLY A 95 2.10 -2.29 16.09
N ILE A 96 2.72 -3.36 15.65
CA ILE A 96 2.90 -4.59 16.43
C ILE A 96 4.37 -5.00 16.44
N LYS A 97 4.84 -5.51 17.57
CA LYS A 97 6.21 -5.97 17.78
C LYS A 97 6.22 -7.27 18.58
N VAL A 98 7.15 -8.17 18.30
CA VAL A 98 7.41 -9.35 19.12
C VAL A 98 8.74 -9.20 19.86
N VAL A 99 8.76 -9.52 21.15
CA VAL A 99 9.95 -9.42 22.00
C VAL A 99 10.21 -10.73 22.73
N VAL A 100 11.44 -11.22 22.67
CA VAL A 100 11.95 -12.28 23.55
C VAL A 100 12.50 -11.63 24.83
N PRO A 101 11.84 -11.80 25.99
CA PRO A 101 12.28 -11.13 27.20
C PRO A 101 13.53 -11.79 27.79
N SER A 102 14.35 -11.00 28.48
CA SER A 102 15.41 -11.51 29.34
C SER A 102 14.83 -11.73 30.74
N VAL A 103 14.77 -13.00 31.18
CA VAL A 103 14.10 -13.42 32.41
C VAL A 103 14.99 -14.35 33.24
N ASP A 104 14.73 -14.42 34.54
CA ASP A 104 15.36 -15.33 35.50
C ASP A 104 14.39 -16.41 36.04
N GLU A 105 13.15 -16.40 35.57
CA GLU A 105 12.13 -17.44 35.78
C GLU A 105 11.26 -17.66 34.54
N ALA A 106 10.48 -18.75 34.53
CA ALA A 106 9.55 -19.04 33.45
C ALA A 106 8.40 -18.03 33.47
N THR A 107 8.01 -17.56 32.29
CA THR A 107 6.95 -16.55 32.11
C THR A 107 5.85 -17.05 31.19
N ASP A 108 4.68 -16.41 31.30
CA ASP A 108 3.58 -16.60 30.37
C ASP A 108 3.67 -15.59 29.21
N LEU A 109 2.88 -15.86 28.17
CA LEU A 109 2.69 -14.95 27.04
C LEU A 109 1.96 -13.71 27.55
N ASP A 110 2.47 -12.53 27.20
CA ASP A 110 1.88 -11.26 27.59
C ASP A 110 1.74 -10.34 26.37
N VAL A 111 0.62 -9.63 26.29
CA VAL A 111 0.35 -8.66 25.23
C VAL A 111 -0.17 -7.37 25.83
N VAL A 112 0.47 -6.26 25.47
CA VAL A 112 0.11 -4.94 25.98
C VAL A 112 0.19 -3.90 24.86
N LEU A 113 -0.60 -2.83 24.98
CA LEU A 113 -0.50 -1.67 24.11
C LEU A 113 0.28 -0.56 24.82
N GLU A 114 1.46 -0.24 24.33
CA GLU A 114 2.33 0.82 24.85
C GLU A 114 2.72 1.78 23.72
N ASP A 115 2.48 3.09 23.91
CA ASP A 115 2.86 4.14 22.94
C ASP A 115 2.43 3.82 21.49
N ASP A 116 1.18 3.40 21.30
CA ASP A 116 0.60 2.96 20.02
C ASP A 116 1.23 1.68 19.41
N VAL A 117 2.02 0.91 20.17
CA VAL A 117 2.57 -0.37 19.72
C VAL A 117 2.03 -1.52 20.57
N ILE A 118 1.43 -2.50 19.91
CA ILE A 118 1.10 -3.80 20.51
C ILE A 118 2.40 -4.58 20.70
N MET A 119 2.80 -4.73 21.95
CA MET A 119 3.98 -5.46 22.37
C MET A 119 3.58 -6.88 22.74
N VAL A 120 4.02 -7.85 21.94
CA VAL A 120 3.87 -9.29 22.22
C VAL A 120 5.15 -9.77 22.88
N THR A 121 5.10 -10.00 24.20
CA THR A 121 6.23 -10.55 24.97
C THR A 121 6.10 -12.06 25.03
N LEU A 122 7.05 -12.75 24.42
CA LEU A 122 7.01 -14.22 24.31
C LEU A 122 7.18 -14.90 25.68
N ALA A 123 6.41 -15.97 25.88
CA ALA A 123 6.53 -16.84 27.04
C ALA A 123 7.88 -17.54 27.05
N MET A 124 8.43 -17.77 28.24
CA MET A 124 9.74 -18.42 28.43
C MET A 124 9.59 -19.67 29.30
N LYS A 125 10.30 -20.74 28.95
CA LYS A 125 10.42 -21.99 29.73
C LYS A 125 11.86 -22.21 30.17
N ALA A 126 12.03 -22.90 31.30
CA ALA A 126 13.35 -23.32 31.75
C ALA A 126 13.92 -24.42 30.84
N ASP A 127 15.18 -24.27 30.42
CA ASP A 127 15.97 -25.29 29.72
C ASP A 127 17.43 -25.23 30.18
N ASN A 128 17.92 -26.31 30.80
CA ASN A 128 19.34 -26.50 31.18
C ASN A 128 20.02 -25.26 31.80
N ASP A 129 19.52 -24.79 32.95
CA ASP A 129 19.99 -23.59 33.68
C ASP A 129 19.86 -22.26 32.90
N THR A 130 19.09 -22.25 31.80
CA THR A 130 18.74 -21.06 31.00
C THR A 130 17.23 -20.96 30.78
N PHE A 131 16.78 -19.87 30.17
CA PHE A 131 15.39 -19.67 29.76
C PHE A 131 15.33 -19.47 28.25
N ILE A 132 14.46 -20.22 27.59
CA ILE A 132 14.23 -20.18 26.14
C ILE A 132 12.74 -19.94 25.85
N PRO A 133 12.36 -19.45 24.66
CA PRO A 133 10.95 -19.32 24.29
C PRO A 133 10.17 -20.64 24.45
N ASP A 134 8.96 -20.54 25.00
CA ASP A 134 8.06 -21.68 25.17
C ASP A 134 7.20 -21.91 23.92
N ASP A 135 7.68 -22.81 23.06
CA ASP A 135 7.00 -23.26 21.84
C ASP A 135 5.51 -23.61 22.02
N ALA A 136 5.12 -24.13 23.19
CA ALA A 136 3.74 -24.53 23.43
C ALA A 136 2.81 -23.34 23.69
N LYS A 137 3.37 -22.19 24.12
CA LYS A 137 2.64 -20.98 24.47
C LYS A 137 2.77 -19.88 23.42
N ASN A 138 3.81 -19.91 22.60
CA ASN A 138 4.11 -18.88 21.60
C ASN A 138 3.57 -19.23 20.20
N THR A 139 2.44 -19.92 20.12
CA THR A 139 1.81 -20.23 18.83
C THR A 139 1.04 -19.02 18.31
N ALA A 140 0.92 -18.90 16.98
CA ALA A 140 0.14 -17.83 16.34
C ALA A 140 -1.30 -17.76 16.88
N ALA A 141 -1.93 -18.92 17.12
CA ALA A 141 -3.27 -19.01 17.68
C ALA A 141 -3.38 -18.42 19.10
N LEU A 142 -2.38 -18.69 19.96
CA LEU A 142 -2.37 -18.16 21.33
C LEU A 142 -2.07 -16.66 21.35
N ILE A 143 -1.19 -16.18 20.48
CA ILE A 143 -0.93 -14.74 20.32
C ILE A 143 -2.20 -14.02 19.82
N ALA A 144 -2.86 -14.53 18.79
CA ALA A 144 -4.10 -13.96 18.28
C ALA A 144 -5.22 -13.95 19.34
N ALA A 145 -5.33 -15.03 20.12
CA ALA A 145 -6.28 -15.11 21.23
C ALA A 145 -5.95 -14.11 22.34
N ALA A 146 -4.69 -13.95 22.71
CA ALA A 146 -4.27 -12.98 23.72
C ALA A 146 -4.59 -11.52 23.28
N ILE A 147 -4.40 -11.19 22.00
CA ILE A 147 -4.70 -9.85 21.48
C ILE A 147 -6.21 -9.60 21.45
N THR A 148 -6.98 -10.56 20.92
CA THR A 148 -8.45 -10.42 20.78
C THR A 148 -9.16 -10.47 22.13
N GLY A 149 -8.62 -11.24 23.07
CA GLY A 149 -9.29 -11.60 24.31
C GLY A 149 -10.39 -12.66 24.12
N GLU A 150 -11.06 -13.00 25.22
CA GLU A 150 -12.19 -13.92 25.23
C GLU A 150 -13.50 -13.18 24.91
N ASP A 151 -14.30 -13.74 24.00
CA ASP A 151 -15.59 -13.18 23.62
C ASP A 151 -16.51 -13.05 24.84
N GLY A 152 -17.00 -11.83 25.09
CA GLY A 152 -17.88 -11.51 26.23
C GLY A 152 -17.19 -11.38 27.59
N VAL A 153 -15.85 -11.36 27.66
CA VAL A 153 -15.09 -11.14 28.90
C VAL A 153 -14.31 -9.83 28.80
N GLU A 154 -14.77 -8.82 29.54
CA GLU A 154 -14.05 -7.55 29.68
C GLU A 154 -12.63 -7.78 30.22
N ASP A 155 -11.66 -6.99 29.73
CA ASP A 155 -10.26 -6.97 30.16
C ASP A 155 -9.40 -8.24 29.87
N THR A 156 -9.77 -9.06 28.89
CA THR A 156 -8.98 -10.27 28.52
C THR A 156 -8.14 -10.13 27.24
N GLY A 157 -8.18 -8.96 26.57
CA GLY A 157 -7.42 -8.65 25.36
C GLY A 157 -7.13 -7.15 25.24
N ILE A 158 -6.67 -6.71 24.07
CA ILE A 158 -6.37 -5.30 23.80
C ILE A 158 -7.62 -4.62 23.22
N PRO A 159 -8.27 -3.68 23.96
CA PRO A 159 -9.49 -3.05 23.47
C PRO A 159 -9.28 -2.31 22.14
N GLY A 160 -10.18 -2.51 21.19
CA GLY A 160 -10.14 -1.89 19.87
C GLY A 160 -9.30 -2.64 18.84
N PHE A 161 -8.83 -3.84 19.16
CA PHE A 161 -8.07 -4.69 18.23
C PHE A 161 -8.60 -6.12 18.20
N THR A 162 -8.61 -6.68 17.00
CA THR A 162 -8.87 -8.10 16.76
C THR A 162 -7.68 -8.74 16.07
N ALA A 163 -7.46 -10.04 16.29
CA ALA A 163 -6.39 -10.76 15.66
C ALA A 163 -6.83 -12.15 15.18
N VAL A 164 -6.30 -12.56 14.03
CA VAL A 164 -6.58 -13.86 13.42
C VAL A 164 -5.26 -14.58 13.16
N ALA A 165 -5.18 -15.83 13.60
CA ALA A 165 -4.07 -16.70 13.29
C ALA A 165 -4.31 -17.46 11.98
N SER A 166 -3.25 -17.66 11.19
CA SER A 166 -3.26 -18.54 10.03
C SER A 166 -1.93 -19.32 9.92
N GLY A 167 -1.91 -20.34 9.05
CA GLY A 167 -0.80 -21.29 8.94
C GLY A 167 -1.17 -22.71 9.35
N VAL A 168 -0.64 -23.71 8.65
CA VAL A 168 -0.82 -25.13 8.98
C VAL A 168 0.39 -25.57 9.81
N ASP A 169 0.18 -26.29 10.91
CA ASP A 169 1.26 -26.74 11.83
C ASP A 169 2.11 -25.59 12.41
N SER A 170 1.44 -24.49 12.81
CA SER A 170 2.00 -23.18 13.14
C SER A 170 3.33 -23.23 13.91
N THR A 171 4.41 -22.96 13.19
CA THR A 171 5.72 -22.70 13.78
C THR A 171 5.55 -21.66 14.91
N PRO A 172 6.02 -21.97 16.13
CA PRO A 172 5.94 -21.02 17.23
C PRO A 172 6.89 -19.85 17.00
N PHE A 173 6.54 -18.70 17.55
CA PHE A 173 7.42 -17.54 17.58
C PHE A 173 8.54 -17.78 18.61
N THR A 174 9.78 -17.64 18.17
CA THR A 174 10.98 -17.85 19.00
C THR A 174 11.97 -16.70 18.92
N THR A 175 11.70 -15.71 18.05
CA THR A 175 12.61 -14.60 17.79
C THR A 175 11.93 -13.23 17.91
N ASP A 176 12.73 -12.19 18.15
CA ASP A 176 12.25 -10.81 18.08
C ASP A 176 11.78 -10.48 16.65
N ILE A 177 10.69 -9.74 16.55
CA ILE A 177 10.22 -9.15 15.29
C ILE A 177 10.17 -7.64 15.49
N ASP A 178 10.90 -6.91 14.63
CA ASP A 178 10.85 -5.46 14.59
C ASP A 178 9.43 -4.94 14.34
N THR A 179 9.18 -3.70 14.74
CA THR A 179 7.82 -3.15 14.69
C THR A 179 7.28 -3.13 13.26
N VAL A 180 6.19 -3.87 13.04
CA VAL A 180 5.42 -3.84 11.80
C VAL A 180 4.31 -2.80 11.98
N GLN A 181 4.35 -1.76 11.13
CA GLN A 181 3.34 -0.70 11.15
C GLN A 181 2.03 -1.18 10.54
N PHE A 182 0.92 -0.69 11.09
CA PHE A 182 -0.40 -0.92 10.52
C PHE A 182 -0.55 -0.11 9.24
N SER A 183 -1.35 -0.62 8.31
CA SER A 183 -1.70 0.07 7.08
C SER A 183 -3.11 -0.29 6.63
N GLY A 184 -3.70 0.55 5.78
CA GLY A 184 -5.03 0.32 5.22
C GLY A 184 -6.17 0.94 6.02
N GLY A 185 -5.87 1.90 6.91
CA GLY A 185 -6.89 2.70 7.61
C GLY A 185 -7.79 3.52 6.68
N SER A 186 -7.40 3.67 5.41
CA SER A 186 -8.24 4.26 4.37
C SER A 186 -8.08 3.56 3.04
N THR A 187 -9.15 3.56 2.25
CA THR A 187 -9.16 3.03 0.88
C THR A 187 -9.64 4.10 -0.09
N ASP A 188 -8.82 4.39 -1.08
CA ASP A 188 -9.19 5.29 -2.17
C ASP A 188 -10.17 4.61 -3.13
N VAL A 189 -11.29 5.28 -3.41
CA VAL A 189 -12.27 4.82 -4.41
C VAL A 189 -12.14 5.63 -5.68
N TYR A 190 -11.95 4.91 -6.77
CA TYR A 190 -11.73 5.44 -8.11
C TYR A 190 -12.92 5.14 -9.02
N PHE A 191 -13.15 6.04 -9.99
CA PHE A 191 -14.17 5.88 -11.03
C PHE A 191 -13.50 6.06 -12.41
N PRO A 192 -13.61 5.08 -13.32
CA PRO A 192 -12.96 5.16 -14.62
C PRO A 192 -13.51 6.31 -15.47
N GLN A 193 -12.67 6.87 -16.32
CA GLN A 193 -13.11 7.77 -17.38
C GLN A 193 -13.68 6.95 -18.55
N TYR A 194 -14.62 7.54 -19.28
CA TYR A 194 -15.27 6.90 -20.42
C TYR A 194 -15.08 7.74 -21.68
N ASP A 195 -15.02 7.08 -22.82
CA ASP A 195 -15.01 7.70 -24.14
C ASP A 195 -16.40 8.22 -24.56
N ALA A 196 -16.53 8.71 -25.80
CA ALA A 196 -17.78 9.26 -26.31
C ALA A 196 -18.86 8.18 -26.54
N GLU A 197 -18.43 6.92 -26.68
CA GLU A 197 -19.24 5.74 -26.88
C GLU A 197 -19.71 5.12 -25.55
N GLY A 198 -19.18 5.60 -24.42
CA GLY A 198 -19.48 5.11 -23.08
C GLY A 198 -18.71 3.84 -22.72
N GLN A 199 -17.61 3.54 -23.41
CA GLN A 199 -16.65 2.52 -23.02
C GLN A 199 -15.58 3.13 -22.13
N GLU A 200 -14.94 2.31 -21.29
CA GLU A 200 -13.83 2.79 -20.47
C GLU A 200 -12.73 3.35 -21.38
N LEU A 201 -12.23 4.54 -21.03
CA LEU A 201 -11.25 5.24 -21.82
C LEU A 201 -9.90 4.51 -21.74
N GLU A 202 -9.57 3.81 -22.80
CA GLU A 202 -8.27 3.19 -23.01
C GLU A 202 -7.49 3.97 -24.06
N LEU A 203 -6.31 4.42 -23.68
CA LEU A 203 -5.37 5.11 -24.57
C LEU A 203 -4.16 4.20 -24.80
N THR A 204 -3.54 4.27 -25.97
CA THR A 204 -2.37 3.45 -26.28
C THR A 204 -1.16 4.32 -26.55
N VAL A 205 -0.04 3.98 -25.92
CA VAL A 205 1.29 4.50 -26.25
C VAL A 205 2.09 3.36 -26.84
N ALA A 206 2.45 3.45 -28.11
CA ALA A 206 3.23 2.40 -28.74
C ALA A 206 4.66 2.35 -28.19
N VAL A 207 5.37 1.30 -28.57
CA VAL A 207 6.82 1.15 -28.37
C VAL A 207 7.57 2.35 -28.97
N GLU A 208 8.58 2.85 -28.25
CA GLU A 208 9.46 3.96 -28.67
C GLU A 208 8.70 5.23 -29.10
N GLN A 209 7.61 5.57 -28.40
CA GLN A 209 6.76 6.72 -28.74
C GLN A 209 6.58 7.72 -27.61
N GLN A 210 6.51 8.98 -28.05
CA GLN A 210 6.08 10.12 -27.26
C GLN A 210 4.71 10.58 -27.73
N VAL A 211 3.74 10.55 -26.83
CA VAL A 211 2.36 10.94 -27.13
C VAL A 211 1.87 11.95 -26.10
N ILE A 212 1.07 12.91 -26.56
CA ILE A 212 0.36 13.86 -25.70
C ILE A 212 -1.13 13.64 -25.89
N PHE A 213 -1.82 13.33 -24.80
CA PHE A 213 -3.26 13.20 -24.73
C PHE A 213 -3.92 14.45 -24.13
N GLY A 214 -5.16 14.71 -24.54
CA GLY A 214 -5.98 15.82 -24.05
C GLY A 214 -6.13 16.99 -25.05
N PRO A 215 -6.64 18.15 -24.60
CA PRO A 215 -6.92 18.48 -23.20
C PRO A 215 -8.10 17.70 -22.61
N PHE A 216 -7.95 17.24 -21.37
CA PHE A 216 -9.05 16.66 -20.59
C PHE A 216 -9.66 17.72 -19.67
N ASP A 217 -10.88 18.16 -19.97
CA ASP A 217 -11.57 19.21 -19.21
C ASP A 217 -12.08 18.74 -17.83
N TYR A 218 -12.27 17.43 -17.64
CA TYR A 218 -12.95 16.83 -16.49
C TYR A 218 -12.08 15.91 -15.64
N PHE A 219 -10.79 15.79 -15.97
CA PHE A 219 -9.82 14.97 -15.27
C PHE A 219 -8.52 15.75 -15.04
N PRO A 220 -7.86 15.62 -13.88
CA PRO A 220 -8.41 15.18 -12.60
C PRO A 220 -9.20 16.32 -11.93
N ARG A 221 -10.36 16.03 -11.34
CA ARG A 221 -11.16 16.98 -10.55
C ARG A 221 -11.19 16.61 -9.06
N PHE A 222 -11.85 17.43 -8.25
CA PHE A 222 -12.18 17.16 -6.84
C PHE A 222 -11.01 16.66 -5.98
N LEU A 223 -10.87 15.34 -5.81
CA LEU A 223 -9.86 14.67 -4.98
C LEU A 223 -8.62 14.21 -5.75
N GLY A 224 -8.55 14.47 -7.06
CA GLY A 224 -7.44 14.06 -7.92
C GLY A 224 -7.84 12.94 -8.87
N GLY A 225 -6.85 12.27 -9.43
CA GLY A 225 -7.04 11.12 -10.30
C GLY A 225 -5.84 10.21 -10.29
N ARG A 226 -5.95 9.09 -10.99
CA ARG A 226 -4.90 8.11 -11.19
C ARG A 226 -4.78 7.82 -12.67
N ILE A 227 -3.54 7.70 -13.13
CA ILE A 227 -3.21 7.19 -14.46
C ILE A 227 -2.58 5.82 -14.22
N THR A 228 -3.12 4.78 -14.83
CA THR A 228 -2.55 3.44 -14.78
C THR A 228 -1.98 3.12 -16.16
N LEU A 229 -0.72 2.70 -16.20
CA LEU A 229 -0.04 2.25 -17.39
C LEU A 229 0.18 0.75 -17.27
N THR A 230 -0.27 -0.02 -18.25
CA THR A 230 -0.20 -1.48 -18.28
C THR A 230 0.46 -1.94 -19.58
N ALA A 231 1.52 -2.72 -19.47
CA ALA A 231 2.18 -3.40 -20.57
C ALA A 231 1.56 -4.80 -20.79
N GLY A 232 1.75 -5.38 -21.98
CA GLY A 232 1.28 -6.75 -22.26
C GLY A 232 2.08 -7.81 -21.51
N ASP A 233 3.39 -7.57 -21.39
CA ASP A 233 4.34 -8.32 -20.59
C ASP A 233 5.16 -7.35 -19.71
N ALA A 234 5.79 -7.83 -18.63
CA ALA A 234 6.53 -6.98 -17.70
C ALA A 234 7.79 -6.38 -18.37
N PRO A 235 7.88 -5.04 -18.56
CA PRO A 235 9.03 -4.42 -19.20
C PRO A 235 10.29 -4.52 -18.32
N THR A 236 11.46 -4.45 -18.92
CA THR A 236 12.74 -4.67 -18.22
C THR A 236 13.24 -3.41 -17.52
N ASP A 237 14.24 -3.52 -16.64
CA ASP A 237 14.81 -2.37 -15.92
C ASP A 237 15.60 -1.39 -16.80
N GLU A 238 15.92 -1.80 -18.02
CA GLU A 238 16.43 -0.91 -19.07
C GLU A 238 15.32 -0.02 -19.66
N ASP A 239 14.06 -0.42 -19.51
CA ASP A 239 12.90 0.33 -19.96
C ASP A 239 12.53 1.43 -18.96
N VAL A 240 12.31 2.62 -19.49
CA VAL A 240 11.89 3.78 -18.71
C VAL A 240 10.69 4.42 -19.38
N THR A 241 9.67 4.73 -18.58
CA THR A 241 8.55 5.55 -19.04
C THR A 241 8.52 6.85 -18.26
N VAL A 242 8.40 7.99 -18.95
CA VAL A 242 8.22 9.30 -18.31
C VAL A 242 6.80 9.76 -18.51
N VAL A 243 6.12 10.05 -17.41
CA VAL A 243 4.76 10.62 -17.41
C VAL A 243 4.83 12.04 -16.90
N LEU A 244 4.29 12.98 -17.68
CA LEU A 244 4.09 14.36 -17.27
C LEU A 244 2.63 14.74 -17.42
N VAL A 245 2.06 15.30 -16.35
CA VAL A 245 0.73 15.89 -16.36
C VAL A 245 0.85 17.39 -16.15
N GLN A 246 0.20 18.16 -17.01
CA GLN A 246 0.23 19.62 -16.97
C GLN A 246 -1.17 20.22 -16.98
N GLU A 247 -1.42 21.16 -16.06
CA GLU A 247 -2.62 22.00 -16.12
C GLU A 247 -2.44 23.14 -17.13
N ILE A 248 -3.36 23.24 -18.10
CA ILE A 248 -3.44 24.37 -19.02
C ILE A 248 -4.35 25.43 -18.39
N GLY A 249 -3.86 26.66 -18.28
CA GLY A 249 -4.70 27.78 -17.88
C GLY A 249 -5.86 27.99 -18.85
N ARG A 250 -7.07 28.19 -18.31
CA ARG A 250 -8.19 28.75 -19.09
C ARG A 250 -7.76 30.15 -19.54
N GLY A 251 -7.51 30.30 -20.83
CA GLY A 251 -7.26 31.59 -21.46
C GLY A 251 -8.48 32.50 -21.42
#